data_AF-A0A4U5P9E5-F1
#
_entry.id   AF-A0A4U5P9E5-F1
#
_cell.length_a   1.000
_cell.length_b   1.000
_cell.length_c   1.000
_cell.angle_alpha   90.00
_cell.angle_beta   90.00
_cell.angle_gamma   90.00
#
_symmetry.space_group_name_H-M   'P 1'
#
loop_
_entity.id
_entity.type
_entity.pdbx_description
1 polymer ?
#
loop_
_entity_poly.entity_id
_entity_poly.type
_entity_poly.pdbx_seq_one_letter_code
_entity_poly.pdbx_strand_id
1 'polypeptide(L)'
;MAIPSRCQEVESQIEDPSSGLALETTGRLMEIDSHDGLLRVGYSDRLVRLLREVRQLSSIGFTTPQKILNCVKIGEDFYQNGILLKQVAHFYNTIEQQMLPCQQAMLLDEALAFERLVIPSKKGDRNAEGTTVTWNNPKKLKEFIDKLHQAAEKLTTHNRKLRKAHQEIAEMVKALMVVDLAKESEKWMKTLKVIRSRFAEEERVLGSRTNMRPWEIHWDRQIYKSLQLQYRWGIESLHTQIAPIHANLVFR
;
A
#
# COMPACT_ATOMS: atom_id res chain seq x y z
N MET A 1 12.78 22.49 36.54
CA MET A 1 12.02 21.37 37.13
C MET A 1 13.02 20.34 37.63
N ALA A 2 12.92 19.95 38.89
CA ALA A 2 13.90 19.07 39.52
C ALA A 2 13.72 17.63 38.99
N ILE A 3 14.80 17.01 38.53
CA ILE A 3 14.85 15.61 38.04
C ILE A 3 14.07 14.61 38.93
N PRO A 4 14.06 14.74 40.28
CA PRO A 4 13.24 13.90 41.16
C PRO A 4 11.72 13.95 40.88
N SER A 5 11.17 15.12 40.54
CA SER A 5 9.74 15.26 40.19
C SER A 5 9.39 14.52 38.90
N ARG A 6 10.33 14.49 37.95
CA ARG A 6 10.18 13.77 36.69
C ARG A 6 10.23 12.25 36.88
N CYS A 7 11.09 11.75 37.76
CA CYS A 7 11.13 10.32 38.08
C CYS A 7 9.82 9.86 38.75
N GLN A 8 9.25 10.66 39.65
CA GLN A 8 7.95 10.35 40.28
C GLN A 8 6.80 10.34 39.28
N GLU A 9 6.76 11.30 38.34
CA GLU A 9 5.81 11.27 37.23
C GLU A 9 5.95 9.99 36.39
N VAL A 10 7.17 9.62 36.00
CA VAL A 10 7.41 8.43 35.17
C VAL A 10 7.01 7.16 35.90
N GLU A 11 7.31 7.04 37.20
CA GLU A 11 6.88 5.89 38.01
C GLU A 11 5.35 5.79 38.08
N SER A 12 4.65 6.92 38.28
CA SER A 12 3.18 6.94 38.27
C SER A 12 2.60 6.54 36.91
N GLN A 13 3.27 6.92 35.81
CA GLN A 13 2.85 6.54 34.47
C GLN A 13 3.14 5.07 34.18
N ILE A 14 4.24 4.49 34.66
CA ILE A 14 4.50 3.05 34.51
C ILE A 14 3.43 2.21 35.23
N GLU A 15 2.90 2.71 36.35
CA GLU A 15 1.85 2.05 37.13
C GLU A 15 0.44 2.23 36.52
N ASP A 16 0.23 3.26 35.71
CA ASP A 16 -1.02 3.50 34.98
C ASP A 16 -1.07 2.70 33.66
N PRO A 17 -1.97 1.71 33.53
CA PRO A 17 -2.13 0.91 32.31
C PRO A 17 -2.51 1.76 31.09
N SER A 18 -3.15 2.91 31.30
CA SER A 18 -3.62 3.80 30.23
C SER A 18 -2.54 4.78 29.72
N SER A 19 -1.41 4.89 30.41
CA SER A 19 -0.38 5.89 30.12
C SER A 19 0.41 5.64 28.83
N GLY A 20 0.34 4.40 28.31
CA GLY A 20 1.13 3.90 27.18
C GLY A 20 2.60 3.60 27.50
N LEU A 21 3.08 3.89 28.72
CA LEU A 21 4.40 3.49 29.21
C LEU A 21 4.38 2.10 29.86
N ALA A 22 3.22 1.68 30.36
CA ALA A 22 2.97 0.28 30.65
C ALA A 22 3.10 -0.50 29.34
N LEU A 23 4.24 -1.18 29.16
CA LEU A 23 4.33 -2.29 28.23
C LEU A 23 3.37 -3.35 28.79
N GLU A 24 2.11 -3.30 28.35
CA GLU A 24 1.17 -4.36 28.65
C GLU A 24 1.77 -5.64 28.08
N THR A 25 2.40 -6.43 28.95
CA THR A 25 2.89 -7.77 28.65
C THR A 25 1.77 -8.69 28.19
N THR A 26 0.52 -8.26 28.40
CA THR A 26 -0.75 -8.86 27.98
C THR A 26 -1.49 -8.10 26.88
N GLY A 27 -0.99 -6.93 26.47
CA GLY A 27 -1.66 -6.02 25.53
C GLY A 27 -1.43 -6.40 24.07
N ARG A 28 -2.30 -5.91 23.18
CA ARG A 28 -2.24 -6.19 21.74
C ARG A 28 -1.03 -5.47 21.12
N LEU A 29 -0.26 -6.19 20.30
CA LEU A 29 0.89 -5.62 19.58
C LEU A 29 0.47 -4.55 18.57
N MET A 30 -0.63 -4.82 17.86
CA MET A 30 -1.20 -3.93 16.87
C MET A 30 -2.71 -3.99 16.93
N GLU A 31 -3.34 -2.85 16.68
CA GLU A 31 -4.79 -2.71 16.68
C GLU A 31 -5.22 -1.71 15.61
N ILE A 32 -6.28 -2.03 14.89
CA ILE A 32 -6.93 -1.09 13.99
C ILE A 32 -7.93 -0.30 14.83
N ASP A 33 -7.72 1.01 14.90
CA ASP A 33 -8.61 1.91 15.63
C ASP A 33 -9.98 1.94 14.93
N SER A 34 -11.02 1.67 15.70
CA SER A 34 -12.40 1.55 15.19
C SER A 34 -12.97 2.88 14.70
N HIS A 35 -12.37 4.01 15.08
CA HIS A 35 -12.88 5.33 14.76
C HIS A 35 -12.32 5.91 13.45
N ASP A 36 -11.05 5.63 13.14
CA ASP A 36 -10.36 6.17 11.96
C ASP A 36 -9.84 5.08 11.00
N GLY A 37 -9.92 3.81 11.38
CA GLY A 37 -9.43 2.68 10.58
C GLY A 37 -7.90 2.59 10.52
N LEU A 38 -7.17 3.38 11.33
CA LEU A 38 -5.72 3.42 11.31
C LEU A 38 -5.12 2.29 12.13
N LEU A 39 -4.06 1.68 11.59
CA LEU A 39 -3.27 0.69 12.29
C LEU A 39 -2.35 1.40 13.30
N ARG A 40 -2.54 1.08 14.58
CA ARG A 40 -1.75 1.58 15.71
C ARG A 40 -0.97 0.42 16.33
N VAL A 41 0.25 0.73 16.77
CA VAL A 41 1.15 -0.24 17.44
C VAL A 41 1.13 0.04 18.93
N GLY A 42 1.02 -0.99 19.76
CA GLY A 42 1.09 -0.91 21.23
C GLY A 42 2.47 -0.50 21.79
N TYR A 43 3.36 0.01 20.94
CA TYR A 43 4.69 0.51 21.30
C TYR A 43 4.70 2.04 21.27
N SER A 44 4.46 2.68 22.41
CA SER A 44 4.25 4.13 22.47
C SER A 44 5.50 4.95 22.13
N ASP A 45 5.31 6.14 21.56
CA ASP A 45 6.41 7.11 21.38
C ASP A 45 6.97 7.61 22.72
N ARG A 46 6.18 7.54 23.79
CA ARG A 46 6.59 7.89 25.15
C ARG A 46 7.67 6.94 25.65
N LEU A 47 7.53 5.63 25.39
CA LEU A 47 8.56 4.65 25.75
C LEU A 47 9.87 4.93 25.01
N VAL A 48 9.81 5.26 23.71
CA VAL A 48 11.01 5.63 22.94
C VAL A 48 11.69 6.87 23.51
N ARG A 49 10.91 7.87 23.98
CA ARG A 49 11.47 9.05 24.66
C ARG A 49 12.11 8.66 25.99
N LEU A 50 11.45 7.83 26.80
CA LEU A 50 11.97 7.35 28.08
C LEU A 50 13.31 6.61 27.90
N LEU A 51 13.43 5.75 26.89
CA LEU A 51 14.70 5.07 26.56
C LEU A 51 15.84 6.08 26.29
N ARG A 52 15.55 7.16 25.57
CA ARG A 52 16.54 8.23 25.30
C ARG A 52 16.87 9.03 26.54
N GLU A 53 15.85 9.42 27.33
CA GLU A 53 16.02 10.16 28.58
C GLU A 53 16.89 9.39 29.58
N VAL A 54 16.66 8.09 29.75
CA VAL A 54 17.40 7.25 30.70
C VAL A 54 18.86 7.04 30.26
N ARG A 55 19.13 6.93 28.95
CA ARG A 55 20.51 6.94 28.43
C ARG A 55 21.22 8.26 28.71
N GLN A 56 20.53 9.39 28.50
CA GLN A 56 21.09 10.71 28.79
C GLN A 56 21.37 10.88 30.29
N LEU A 57 20.42 10.52 31.16
CA LEU A 57 20.60 10.57 32.61
C LEU A 57 21.76 9.70 33.08
N SER A 58 21.89 8.48 32.54
CA SER A 58 23.01 7.59 32.85
C SER A 58 24.36 8.17 32.41
N SER A 59 24.41 8.87 31.26
CA SER A 59 25.65 9.51 30.76
C SER A 59 26.15 10.65 31.65
N ILE A 60 25.26 11.28 32.41
CA ILE A 60 25.56 12.38 33.34
C ILE A 60 25.84 11.84 34.76
N GLY A 61 25.79 10.51 34.95
CA GLY A 61 26.05 9.86 36.25
C GLY A 61 24.87 9.86 37.22
N PHE A 62 23.66 10.13 36.73
CA PHE A 62 22.45 10.11 37.57
C PHE A 62 21.96 8.69 37.84
N THR A 63 21.70 8.37 39.11
CA THR A 63 21.16 7.08 39.54
C THR A 63 19.65 7.02 39.33
N THR A 64 19.24 6.34 38.26
CA THR A 64 17.81 6.18 37.91
C THR A 64 17.16 5.10 38.79
N PRO A 65 15.91 5.29 39.27
CA PRO A 65 15.18 4.28 40.04
C PRO A 65 15.08 2.92 39.33
N GLN A 66 15.15 1.84 40.11
CA GLN A 66 15.15 0.46 39.59
C GLN A 66 13.88 0.10 38.81
N LYS A 67 12.72 0.65 39.20
CA LYS A 67 11.45 0.46 38.47
C LYS A 67 11.56 0.95 37.02
N ILE A 68 12.11 2.15 36.83
CA ILE A 68 12.32 2.75 35.51
C ILE A 68 13.37 1.94 34.73
N LEU A 69 14.47 1.53 35.38
CA LEU A 69 15.51 0.72 34.73
C LEU A 69 14.97 -0.64 34.24
N ASN A 70 14.08 -1.28 35.00
CA ASN A 70 13.45 -2.54 34.58
C ASN A 70 12.52 -2.32 33.37
N CYS A 71 11.70 -1.27 33.38
CA CYS A 71 10.87 -0.88 32.24
C CYS A 71 11.72 -0.61 30.99
N VAL A 72 12.83 0.12 31.14
CA VAL A 72 13.78 0.45 30.06
C VAL A 72 14.42 -0.81 29.49
N LYS A 73 14.91 -1.73 30.31
CA LYS A 73 15.50 -3.00 29.83
C LYS A 73 14.54 -3.78 28.95
N ILE A 74 13.29 -3.96 29.42
CA ILE A 74 12.24 -4.63 28.64
C ILE A 74 11.95 -3.84 27.35
N GLY A 75 11.87 -2.51 27.44
CA GLY A 75 11.64 -1.64 26.29
C GLY A 75 12.78 -1.66 25.25
N GLU A 76 14.03 -1.85 25.67
CA GLU A 76 15.21 -1.98 24.80
C GLU A 76 15.19 -3.31 24.04
N ASP A 77 14.85 -4.42 24.72
CA ASP A 77 14.76 -5.74 24.10
C ASP A 77 13.74 -5.77 22.94
N PHE A 78 12.68 -4.97 23.04
CA PHE A 78 11.64 -4.86 22.02
C PHE A 78 11.79 -3.66 21.09
N TYR A 79 12.79 -2.80 21.28
CA TYR A 79 12.94 -1.56 20.53
C TYR A 79 13.02 -1.77 19.01
N GLN A 80 13.86 -2.72 18.57
CA GLN A 80 14.01 -3.03 17.15
C GLN A 80 12.68 -3.53 16.54
N ASN A 81 12.03 -4.47 17.23
CA ASN A 81 10.74 -5.04 16.80
C ASN A 81 9.63 -3.98 16.77
N GLY A 82 9.62 -3.08 17.77
CA GLY A 82 8.66 -1.97 17.85
C GLY A 82 8.82 -0.96 16.71
N ILE A 83 10.06 -0.66 16.28
CA ILE A 83 10.29 0.18 15.09
C ILE A 83 9.77 -0.50 13.83
N LEU A 84 10.06 -1.78 13.63
CA LEU A 84 9.59 -2.53 12.46
C LEU A 84 8.06 -2.56 12.38
N LEU A 85 7.39 -2.80 13.51
CA LEU A 85 5.93 -2.73 13.58
C LEU A 85 5.39 -1.34 13.24
N LYS A 86 6.05 -0.26 13.69
CA LYS A 86 5.67 1.11 13.31
C LYS A 86 5.83 1.38 11.82
N GLN A 87 6.87 0.84 11.19
CA GLN A 87 7.06 0.94 9.74
C GLN A 87 5.94 0.23 8.98
N VAL A 88 5.59 -0.98 9.43
CA VAL A 88 4.47 -1.76 8.86
C VAL A 88 3.12 -1.05 9.04
N ALA A 89 2.89 -0.46 10.22
CA ALA A 89 1.69 0.33 10.48
C ALA A 89 1.60 1.58 9.58
N HIS A 90 2.71 2.31 9.44
CA HIS A 90 2.78 3.45 8.54
C HIS A 90 2.54 3.04 7.07
N PHE A 91 3.09 1.89 6.66
CA PHE A 91 2.82 1.32 5.34
C PHE A 91 1.32 1.07 5.13
N TYR A 92 0.64 0.37 6.04
CA TYR A 92 -0.79 0.11 5.93
C TYR A 92 -1.61 1.41 5.83
N ASN A 93 -1.29 2.39 6.66
CA ASN A 93 -1.99 3.68 6.69
C ASN A 93 -1.76 4.55 5.44
N THR A 94 -0.76 4.24 4.60
CA THR A 94 -0.40 5.06 3.42
C THR A 94 -0.49 4.31 2.10
N ILE A 95 -0.55 2.98 2.10
CA ILE A 95 -0.52 2.19 0.87
C ILE A 95 -1.71 2.48 -0.03
N GLU A 96 -2.89 2.74 0.53
CA GLU A 96 -4.09 3.09 -0.23
C GLU A 96 -3.89 4.39 -1.05
N GLN A 97 -3.25 5.41 -0.47
CA GLN A 97 -2.90 6.66 -1.17
C GLN A 97 -1.89 6.41 -2.30
N GLN A 98 -1.12 5.34 -2.18
CA GLN A 98 -0.22 4.86 -3.22
C GLN A 98 -0.90 3.87 -4.16
N MET A 99 -2.21 3.63 -4.13
CA MET A 99 -2.87 2.80 -5.14
C MET A 99 -3.58 3.68 -6.17
N LEU A 100 -3.55 3.31 -7.44
CA LEU A 100 -4.43 3.96 -8.42
C LEU A 100 -5.86 3.52 -8.14
N PRO A 101 -6.86 4.43 -8.09
CA PRO A 101 -8.25 4.06 -7.79
C PRO A 101 -8.81 2.97 -8.69
N CYS A 102 -8.45 2.99 -9.99
CA CYS A 102 -8.87 1.97 -10.95
C CYS A 102 -8.17 0.61 -10.78
N GLN A 103 -7.13 0.52 -9.95
CA GLN A 103 -6.36 -0.71 -9.69
C GLN A 103 -6.50 -1.22 -8.26
N GLN A 104 -7.16 -0.48 -7.35
CA GLN A 104 -7.33 -0.89 -5.95
C GLN A 104 -7.94 -2.29 -5.82
N ALA A 105 -8.97 -2.60 -6.61
CA ALA A 105 -9.61 -3.91 -6.60
C ALA A 105 -8.67 -5.06 -7.00
N MET A 106 -7.65 -4.79 -7.83
CA MET A 106 -6.65 -5.78 -8.26
C MET A 106 -5.63 -6.11 -7.17
N LEU A 107 -5.58 -5.32 -6.09
CA LEU A 107 -4.70 -5.54 -4.93
C LEU A 107 -5.46 -6.02 -3.69
N LEU A 108 -6.77 -6.30 -3.85
CA LEU A 108 -7.66 -6.59 -2.74
C LEU A 108 -7.28 -7.89 -2.01
N ASP A 109 -6.88 -8.93 -2.74
CA ASP A 109 -6.55 -10.22 -2.13
C ASP A 109 -5.30 -10.12 -1.25
N GLU A 110 -4.27 -9.39 -1.67
CA GLU A 110 -3.09 -9.12 -0.87
C GLU A 110 -3.38 -8.18 0.32
N ALA A 111 -4.25 -7.18 0.13
CA ALA A 111 -4.69 -6.31 1.22
C ALA A 111 -5.45 -7.10 2.30
N LEU A 112 -6.38 -7.98 1.89
CA LEU A 112 -7.10 -8.87 2.80
C LEU A 112 -6.18 -9.88 3.47
N ALA A 113 -5.18 -10.41 2.75
CA ALA A 113 -4.18 -11.31 3.34
C ALA A 113 -3.36 -10.60 4.42
N PHE A 114 -3.00 -9.33 4.21
CA PHE A 114 -2.36 -8.50 5.22
C PHE A 114 -3.29 -8.25 6.41
N GLU A 115 -4.55 -7.85 6.18
CA GLU A 115 -5.52 -7.61 7.24
C GLU A 115 -5.81 -8.84 8.09
N ARG A 116 -5.86 -10.04 7.49
CA ARG A 116 -6.02 -11.30 8.24
C ARG A 116 -4.87 -11.58 9.22
N LEU A 117 -3.68 -11.04 8.99
CA LEU A 117 -2.57 -11.13 9.93
C LEU A 117 -2.72 -10.15 11.10
N VAL A 118 -3.35 -9.00 10.87
CA VAL A 118 -3.48 -7.91 11.84
C VAL A 118 -4.76 -8.02 12.67
N ILE A 119 -5.88 -8.41 12.05
CA ILE A 119 -7.20 -8.46 12.67
C ILE A 119 -7.43 -9.85 13.28
N PRO A 120 -7.81 -9.94 14.57
CA PRO A 120 -8.31 -11.18 15.17
C PRO A 120 -9.47 -11.77 14.36
N SER A 121 -9.37 -13.02 13.94
CA SER A 121 -10.55 -13.74 13.44
C SER A 121 -11.59 -13.78 14.57
N LYS A 122 -12.81 -13.33 14.30
CA LYS A 122 -13.92 -13.41 15.27
C LYS A 122 -14.04 -14.87 15.75
N LYS A 123 -14.10 -15.06 17.07
CA LYS A 123 -14.25 -16.35 17.79
C LYS A 123 -14.81 -17.48 16.90
N GLY A 124 -13.95 -18.42 16.49
CA GLY A 124 -14.38 -19.63 15.78
C GLY A 124 -13.31 -20.27 14.92
N ASP A 125 -12.32 -19.52 14.45
CA ASP A 125 -11.35 -20.02 13.47
C ASP A 125 -10.05 -20.49 14.14
N ARG A 126 -9.80 -21.81 14.14
CA ARG A 126 -8.68 -22.45 14.85
C ARG A 126 -7.31 -22.22 14.19
N ASN A 127 -7.25 -21.48 13.08
CA ASN A 127 -6.04 -21.27 12.27
C ASN A 127 -5.45 -19.84 12.34
N ALA A 128 -5.94 -18.96 13.24
CA ALA A 128 -5.46 -17.58 13.35
C ALA A 128 -4.25 -17.42 14.31
N GLU A 129 -3.04 -17.66 13.81
CA GLU A 129 -1.77 -17.50 14.55
C GLU A 129 -1.47 -16.07 15.04
N GLY A 130 -2.11 -15.03 14.48
CA GLY A 130 -1.85 -13.62 14.84
C GLY A 130 -2.41 -13.18 16.19
N THR A 131 -3.33 -13.97 16.77
CA THR A 131 -4.22 -13.48 17.84
C THR A 131 -3.64 -13.53 19.26
N THR A 132 -2.45 -14.13 19.44
CA THR A 132 -1.83 -14.30 20.78
C THR A 132 -0.33 -14.03 20.78
N VAL A 133 0.15 -13.22 19.84
CA VAL A 133 1.56 -12.79 19.86
C VAL A 133 1.66 -11.65 20.86
N THR A 134 2.30 -11.92 22.00
CA THR A 134 2.60 -10.93 23.04
C THR A 134 4.07 -10.54 23.00
N TRP A 135 4.42 -9.40 23.59
CA TRP A 135 5.81 -8.96 23.74
C TRP A 135 6.66 -10.03 24.45
N ASN A 136 6.08 -10.84 25.34
CA ASN A 136 6.80 -11.84 26.14
C ASN A 136 7.44 -13.01 25.36
N ASN A 137 7.16 -13.16 24.06
CA ASN A 137 7.77 -14.21 23.25
C ASN A 137 8.53 -13.64 22.03
N PRO A 138 9.83 -13.34 22.16
CA PRO A 138 10.60 -12.69 21.11
C PRO A 138 10.72 -13.52 19.82
N LYS A 139 10.67 -14.86 19.91
CA LYS A 139 10.72 -15.75 18.73
C LYS A 139 9.43 -15.66 17.92
N LYS A 140 8.28 -15.81 18.57
CA LYS A 140 6.96 -15.68 17.91
C LYS A 140 6.71 -14.27 17.39
N LEU A 141 7.16 -13.26 18.13
CA LEU A 141 7.09 -11.86 17.69
C LEU A 141 7.86 -11.64 16.38
N LYS A 142 9.08 -12.20 16.29
CA LYS A 142 9.89 -12.08 15.08
C LYS A 142 9.25 -12.79 13.88
N GLU A 143 8.78 -14.02 14.06
CA GLU A 143 8.06 -14.76 12.99
C GLU A 143 6.82 -14.03 12.50
N PHE A 144 6.08 -13.38 13.41
CA PHE A 144 4.93 -12.56 13.08
C PHE A 144 5.31 -11.31 12.29
N ILE A 145 6.35 -10.59 12.72
CA ILE A 145 6.88 -9.42 12.01
C ILE A 145 7.37 -9.82 10.60
N ASP A 146 8.04 -10.96 10.47
CA ASP A 146 8.52 -11.47 9.19
C ASP A 146 7.35 -11.77 8.24
N LYS A 147 6.28 -12.41 8.73
CA LYS A 147 5.05 -12.65 7.95
C LYS A 147 4.39 -11.35 7.49
N LEU A 148 4.30 -10.36 8.37
CA LEU A 148 3.75 -9.04 8.03
C LEU A 148 4.60 -8.30 6.99
N HIS A 149 5.91 -8.31 7.15
CA HIS A 149 6.84 -7.73 6.18
C HIS A 149 6.68 -8.38 4.81
N GLN A 150 6.62 -9.71 4.75
CA GLN A 150 6.43 -10.42 3.49
C GLN A 150 5.09 -10.08 2.84
N ALA A 151 4.01 -9.95 3.61
CA ALA A 151 2.71 -9.52 3.08
C ALA A 151 2.75 -8.08 2.53
N ALA A 152 3.36 -7.15 3.27
CA ALA A 152 3.54 -5.77 2.84
C ALA A 152 4.41 -5.66 1.57
N GLU A 153 5.50 -6.42 1.50
CA GLU A 153 6.41 -6.44 0.34
C GLU A 153 5.72 -7.01 -0.90
N LYS A 154 4.93 -8.08 -0.75
CA LYS A 154 4.11 -8.63 -1.84
C LYS A 154 3.14 -7.59 -2.38
N LEU A 155 2.39 -6.93 -1.50
CA LEU A 155 1.44 -5.88 -1.87
C LEU A 155 2.14 -4.71 -2.59
N THR A 156 3.27 -4.26 -2.04
CA THR A 156 4.08 -3.18 -2.63
C THR A 156 4.59 -3.52 -4.02
N THR A 157 5.14 -4.72 -4.16
CA THR A 157 5.71 -5.22 -5.42
C THR A 157 4.63 -5.34 -6.49
N HIS A 158 3.46 -5.88 -6.12
CA HIS A 158 2.34 -5.99 -7.03
C HIS A 158 1.81 -4.61 -7.46
N ASN A 159 1.59 -3.69 -6.50
CA ASN A 159 1.18 -2.33 -6.82
C ASN A 159 2.15 -1.61 -7.78
N ARG A 160 3.46 -1.77 -7.57
CA ARG A 160 4.48 -1.23 -8.48
C ARG A 160 4.39 -1.81 -9.89
N LYS A 161 4.16 -3.13 -10.03
CA LYS A 161 3.97 -3.78 -11.32
C LYS A 161 2.72 -3.27 -12.03
N LEU A 162 1.59 -3.18 -11.32
CA LEU A 162 0.34 -2.67 -11.87
C LEU A 162 0.47 -1.22 -12.35
N ARG A 163 1.16 -0.36 -11.58
CA ARG A 163 1.45 1.01 -12.01
C ARG A 163 2.31 1.08 -13.25
N LYS A 164 3.31 0.19 -13.37
CA LYS A 164 4.11 0.09 -14.57
C LYS A 164 3.25 -0.32 -15.78
N ALA A 165 2.42 -1.35 -15.65
CA ALA A 165 1.50 -1.78 -16.69
C ALA A 165 0.53 -0.64 -17.09
N HIS A 166 0.00 0.10 -16.11
CA HIS A 166 -0.82 1.30 -16.34
C HIS A 166 -0.06 2.33 -17.18
N GLN A 167 1.17 2.66 -16.82
CA GLN A 167 1.95 3.65 -17.55
C GLN A 167 2.28 3.19 -18.98
N GLU A 168 2.61 1.92 -19.18
CA GLU A 168 2.86 1.36 -20.52
C GLU A 168 1.62 1.48 -21.41
N ILE A 169 0.44 1.15 -20.89
CA ILE A 169 -0.82 1.32 -21.63
C ILE A 169 -1.11 2.81 -21.87
N ALA A 170 -0.83 3.69 -20.90
CA ALA A 170 -0.99 5.14 -21.06
C ALA A 170 -0.21 5.66 -22.27
N GLU A 171 1.06 5.26 -22.42
CA GLU A 171 1.89 5.67 -23.55
C GLU A 171 1.37 5.11 -24.88
N MET A 172 0.88 3.87 -24.90
CA MET A 172 0.25 3.30 -26.09
C MET A 172 -1.01 4.08 -26.49
N VAL A 173 -1.89 4.42 -25.55
CA VAL A 173 -3.12 5.19 -25.83
C VAL A 173 -2.79 6.61 -26.27
N LYS A 174 -1.79 7.27 -25.68
CA LYS A 174 -1.31 8.57 -26.17
C LYS A 174 -0.78 8.49 -27.60
N ALA A 175 -0.01 7.46 -27.92
CA ALA A 175 0.49 7.24 -29.27
C ALA A 175 -0.65 7.01 -30.27
N LEU A 176 -1.71 6.33 -29.86
CA LEU A 176 -2.92 6.18 -30.67
C LEU A 176 -3.51 7.56 -31.02
N MET A 177 -3.58 8.53 -30.12
CA MET A 177 -4.20 9.84 -30.41
C MET A 177 -3.65 10.59 -31.63
N VAL A 178 -2.46 10.25 -32.14
CA VAL A 178 -1.82 10.89 -33.30
C VAL A 178 -1.75 10.01 -34.55
N VAL A 179 -2.16 8.73 -34.48
CA VAL A 179 -2.14 7.82 -35.64
C VAL A 179 -3.35 8.08 -36.51
N ASP A 180 -3.12 8.45 -37.77
CA ASP A 180 -4.19 8.66 -38.76
C ASP A 180 -4.96 7.36 -38.99
N LEU A 181 -6.19 7.31 -38.48
CA LEU A 181 -6.99 6.08 -38.50
C LEU A 181 -7.33 5.61 -39.93
N ALA A 182 -7.47 6.54 -40.89
CA ALA A 182 -7.82 6.21 -42.27
C ALA A 182 -6.62 5.62 -43.03
N LYS A 183 -5.43 6.20 -42.82
CA LYS A 183 -4.20 5.77 -43.52
C LYS A 183 -3.45 4.64 -42.81
N GLU A 184 -3.42 4.65 -41.49
CA GLU A 184 -2.63 3.74 -40.64
C GLU A 184 -3.51 2.81 -39.78
N SER A 185 -4.67 2.38 -40.32
CA SER A 185 -5.62 1.49 -39.62
C SER A 185 -4.99 0.19 -39.09
N GLU A 186 -4.02 -0.38 -39.83
CA GLU A 186 -3.31 -1.60 -39.43
C GLU A 186 -2.46 -1.36 -38.16
N LYS A 187 -1.80 -0.21 -38.07
CA LYS A 187 -1.01 0.19 -36.89
C LYS A 187 -1.92 0.39 -35.69
N TRP A 188 -3.08 1.02 -35.87
CA TRP A 188 -4.10 1.14 -34.82
C TRP A 188 -4.50 -0.23 -34.27
N MET A 189 -4.84 -1.16 -35.16
CA MET A 189 -5.25 -2.50 -34.80
C MET A 189 -4.14 -3.29 -34.11
N LYS A 190 -2.88 -3.16 -34.56
CA LYS A 190 -1.71 -3.77 -33.93
C LYS A 190 -1.53 -3.25 -32.49
N THR A 191 -1.60 -1.94 -32.26
CA THR A 191 -1.49 -1.37 -30.92
C THR A 191 -2.61 -1.84 -30.00
N LEU A 192 -3.86 -1.90 -30.48
CA LEU A 192 -4.98 -2.45 -29.70
C LEU A 192 -4.76 -3.93 -29.33
N LYS A 193 -4.19 -4.74 -30.23
CA LYS A 193 -3.83 -6.14 -29.92
C LYS A 193 -2.77 -6.21 -28.81
N VAL A 194 -1.76 -5.33 -28.83
CA VAL A 194 -0.74 -5.26 -27.78
C VAL A 194 -1.38 -4.87 -26.44
N ILE A 195 -2.25 -3.86 -26.41
CA ILE A 195 -2.97 -3.47 -25.19
C ILE A 195 -3.76 -4.67 -24.64
N ARG A 196 -4.54 -5.36 -25.48
CA ARG A 196 -5.29 -6.56 -25.07
C ARG A 196 -4.40 -7.68 -24.53
N SER A 197 -3.23 -7.90 -25.13
CA SER A 197 -2.28 -8.89 -24.59
C SER A 197 -1.72 -8.52 -23.22
N ARG A 198 -1.55 -7.22 -22.93
CA ARG A 198 -1.16 -6.76 -21.59
C ARG A 198 -2.24 -7.05 -20.56
N PHE A 199 -3.50 -6.80 -20.89
CA PHE A 199 -4.62 -7.20 -20.03
C PHE A 199 -4.66 -8.71 -19.78
N ALA A 200 -4.46 -9.52 -20.82
CA ALA A 200 -4.44 -10.98 -20.67
C ALA A 200 -3.30 -11.48 -19.77
N GLU A 201 -2.13 -10.82 -19.81
CA GLU A 201 -1.01 -11.13 -18.92
C GLU A 201 -1.36 -10.80 -17.46
N GLU A 202 -1.93 -9.63 -17.19
CA GLU A 202 -2.37 -9.27 -15.84
C GLU A 202 -3.50 -10.18 -15.34
N GLU A 203 -4.43 -10.61 -16.21
CA GLU A 203 -5.50 -11.57 -15.88
C GLU A 203 -4.92 -12.93 -15.47
N ARG A 204 -3.84 -13.39 -16.11
CA ARG A 204 -3.13 -14.62 -15.69
C ARG A 204 -2.48 -14.51 -14.32
N VAL A 205 -1.96 -13.34 -13.98
CA VAL A 205 -1.30 -13.09 -12.69
C VAL A 205 -2.33 -13.01 -11.57
N LEU A 206 -3.43 -12.29 -11.80
CA LEU A 206 -4.48 -12.05 -10.80
C LEU A 206 -5.44 -13.22 -10.61
N GLY A 207 -5.74 -13.96 -11.69
CA GLY A 207 -6.74 -15.03 -11.69
C GLY A 207 -8.19 -14.57 -11.51
N SER A 208 -8.43 -13.29 -11.17
CA SER A 208 -9.75 -12.71 -10.91
C SER A 208 -10.08 -11.59 -11.89
N ARG A 209 -10.89 -11.91 -12.90
CA ARG A 209 -11.36 -10.94 -13.90
C ARG A 209 -12.27 -9.86 -13.31
N THR A 210 -13.03 -10.19 -12.25
CA THR A 210 -13.93 -9.24 -11.60
C THR A 210 -13.18 -8.04 -11.02
N ASN A 211 -12.00 -8.29 -10.45
CA ASN A 211 -11.15 -7.28 -9.84
C ASN A 211 -10.50 -6.35 -10.87
N MET A 212 -10.37 -6.79 -12.13
CA MET A 212 -9.82 -6.00 -13.23
C MET A 212 -10.83 -5.03 -13.86
N ARG A 213 -12.12 -5.25 -13.64
CA ARG A 213 -13.20 -4.49 -14.31
C ARG A 213 -13.09 -2.97 -14.17
N PRO A 214 -12.76 -2.38 -13.00
CA PRO A 214 -12.56 -0.93 -12.88
C PRO A 214 -11.42 -0.41 -13.78
N TRP A 215 -10.35 -1.20 -13.92
CA TRP A 215 -9.19 -0.87 -14.76
C TRP A 215 -9.53 -0.99 -16.25
N GLU A 216 -10.25 -2.04 -16.65
CA GLU A 216 -10.78 -2.20 -18.01
C GLU A 216 -11.65 -1.02 -18.42
N ILE A 217 -12.65 -0.67 -17.60
CA ILE A 217 -13.55 0.46 -17.86
C ILE A 217 -12.78 1.78 -17.97
N HIS A 218 -11.75 1.97 -17.14
CA HIS A 218 -10.90 3.15 -17.23
C HIS A 218 -10.24 3.24 -18.62
N TRP A 219 -9.64 2.15 -19.09
CA TRP A 219 -8.92 2.14 -20.36
C TRP A 219 -9.82 2.18 -21.59
N ASP A 220 -10.97 1.50 -21.55
CA ASP A 220 -11.98 1.58 -22.61
C ASP A 220 -12.40 3.04 -22.83
N ARG A 221 -12.58 3.81 -21.75
CA ARG A 221 -12.89 5.24 -21.85
C ARG A 221 -11.75 6.05 -22.47
N GLN A 222 -10.48 5.75 -22.16
CA GLN A 222 -9.37 6.50 -22.77
C GLN A 222 -9.16 6.14 -24.25
N ILE A 223 -9.34 4.87 -24.60
CA ILE A 223 -9.28 4.41 -25.99
C ILE A 223 -10.44 5.02 -26.79
N TYR A 224 -11.64 5.06 -26.21
CA TYR A 224 -12.80 5.72 -26.81
C TYR A 224 -12.53 7.20 -27.11
N LYS A 225 -11.94 7.95 -26.18
CA LYS A 225 -11.56 9.36 -26.42
C LYS A 225 -10.56 9.49 -27.57
N SER A 226 -9.57 8.59 -27.62
CA SER A 226 -8.55 8.58 -28.68
C SER A 226 -9.18 8.32 -30.05
N LEU A 227 -10.12 7.37 -30.12
CA LEU A 227 -10.89 7.07 -31.31
C LEU A 227 -11.79 8.23 -31.73
N GLN A 228 -12.48 8.87 -30.77
CA GLN A 228 -13.36 10.00 -31.03
C GLN A 228 -12.59 11.19 -31.61
N LEU A 229 -11.39 11.46 -31.09
CA LEU A 229 -10.51 12.50 -31.63
C LEU A 229 -10.16 12.22 -33.09
N GLN A 230 -9.67 11.01 -33.38
CA GLN A 230 -9.31 10.60 -34.73
C GLN A 230 -10.49 10.61 -35.69
N TYR A 231 -11.68 10.22 -35.22
CA TYR A 231 -12.90 10.27 -36.03
C TYR A 231 -13.27 11.70 -36.43
N ARG A 232 -13.20 12.66 -35.50
CA ARG A 232 -13.47 14.07 -35.79
C ARG A 232 -12.47 14.64 -36.80
N TRP A 233 -11.18 14.40 -36.58
CA TRP A 233 -10.13 14.82 -37.51
C TRP A 233 -10.28 14.19 -38.89
N GLY A 234 -10.61 12.90 -38.95
CA GLY A 234 -10.84 12.19 -40.21
C GLY A 234 -12.01 12.77 -41.02
N ILE A 235 -13.09 13.22 -40.36
CA ILE A 235 -14.21 13.89 -41.05
C ILE A 235 -13.79 15.25 -41.59
N GLU A 236 -13.11 16.07 -40.79
CA GLU A 236 -12.68 17.42 -41.18
C GLU A 236 -11.66 17.38 -42.32
N SER A 237 -10.78 16.38 -42.33
CA SER A 237 -9.73 16.21 -43.33
C SER A 237 -10.08 15.21 -44.45
N LEU A 238 -11.31 14.70 -44.50
CA LEU A 238 -11.71 13.65 -45.43
C LEU A 238 -11.41 14.03 -46.90
N HIS A 239 -11.70 15.28 -47.25
CA HIS A 239 -11.48 15.84 -48.58
C HIS A 239 -10.00 15.86 -49.01
N THR A 240 -9.05 15.91 -48.07
CA THR A 240 -7.61 15.84 -48.35
C THR A 240 -7.04 14.43 -48.24
N GLN A 241 -7.78 13.51 -47.62
CA GLN A 241 -7.37 12.12 -47.40
C GLN A 241 -7.89 11.15 -48.48
N ILE A 242 -8.94 11.50 -49.23
CA ILE A 242 -9.49 10.67 -50.32
C ILE A 242 -8.49 10.57 -51.48
N ALA A 243 -8.33 9.35 -52.02
CA ALA A 243 -7.49 9.12 -53.20
C ALA A 243 -8.03 9.91 -54.42
N PRO A 244 -7.15 10.52 -55.23
CA PRO A 244 -7.59 11.33 -56.36
C PRO A 244 -8.42 10.51 -57.35
N ILE A 245 -9.64 10.97 -57.60
CA ILE A 245 -10.56 10.36 -58.57
C ILE A 245 -10.24 10.93 -59.95
N HIS A 246 -9.79 10.07 -60.86
CA HIS A 246 -9.51 10.46 -62.24
C HIS A 246 -10.78 10.28 -63.07
N ALA A 247 -11.24 11.34 -63.72
CA ALA A 247 -12.41 11.31 -64.60
C ALA A 247 -12.06 11.87 -65.97
N ASN A 248 -12.41 11.15 -67.03
CA ASN A 248 -12.23 11.58 -68.42
C ASN A 248 -13.53 12.19 -68.94
N LEU A 249 -13.48 13.46 -69.34
CA LEU A 249 -14.60 14.15 -69.98
C LEU A 249 -14.50 13.95 -71.50
N VAL A 250 -15.55 13.38 -72.10
CA VAL A 250 -15.64 13.19 -73.56
C VAL A 250 -16.88 13.92 -74.06
N PHE A 251 -16.72 14.69 -75.14
CA PHE A 251 -17.84 15.35 -75.82
C PHE A 251 -18.65 14.30 -76.58
N ARG A 252 -19.97 14.25 -76.34
CA ARG A 252 -20.93 13.46 -77.12
C ARG A 252 -21.73 14.37 -78.04
#